data_AF-A0A0G9L5L8-F1
#
_entry.id   AF-A0A0G9L5L8-F1
#
_cell.length_a   1.000
_cell.length_b   1.000
_cell.length_c   1.000
_cell.angle_alpha   90.00
_cell.angle_beta   90.00
_cell.angle_gamma   90.00
#
_symmetry.space_group_name_H-M   'P 1'
#
loop_
_entity.id
_entity.type
_entity.pdbx_description
1 polymer ?
#
loop_
_entity_poly.entity_id
_entity_poly.type
_entity_poly.pdbx_seq_one_letter_code
_entity_poly.pdbx_strand_id
1 'polypeptide(L)'
;MKKIKLFVDSSVNPQAKVGFGAFLEVFDDLSIDNLKKNIKIKRFDDTSSTKLELQSLLWALDEIEILADTKIEVYTDCQNIVGLQNRKEKLQSNDYKSSTGKTINNYELYKLFFKKIEKLNIDFIKIKGHKKNSLKDELDTIFNLVDKASRRALRKNFI
;
A
#
# COMPACT_ATOMS: atom_id res chain seq x y z
N MET A 1 -4.34 19.57 13.49
CA MET A 1 -3.71 18.34 12.99
C MET A 1 -4.14 18.14 11.55
N LYS A 2 -3.22 18.13 10.60
CA LYS A 2 -3.55 17.83 9.19
C LYS A 2 -3.81 16.33 9.06
N LYS A 3 -4.67 15.94 8.12
CA LYS A 3 -4.99 14.53 7.88
C LYS A 3 -4.82 14.20 6.40
N ILE A 4 -4.10 13.11 6.12
CA ILE A 4 -3.93 12.55 4.79
C ILE A 4 -4.60 11.19 4.76
N LYS A 5 -5.56 11.00 3.85
CA LYS A 5 -6.09 9.67 3.52
C LYS A 5 -5.27 9.14 2.34
N LEU A 6 -4.48 8.10 2.57
CA LEU A 6 -3.61 7.50 1.56
C LEU A 6 -4.18 6.14 1.15
N PHE A 7 -4.62 6.02 -0.09
CA PHE A 7 -5.10 4.77 -0.66
C PHE A 7 -3.99 4.13 -1.46
N VAL A 8 -3.65 2.86 -1.16
CA VAL A 8 -2.55 2.15 -1.83
C VAL A 8 -3.02 0.77 -2.25
N ASP A 9 -2.77 0.42 -3.50
CA ASP A 9 -2.97 -0.93 -4.00
C ASP A 9 -1.99 -1.29 -5.11
N SER A 10 -1.89 -2.57 -5.47
CA SER A 10 -0.96 -3.04 -6.48
C SER A 10 -1.45 -4.27 -7.23
N SER A 11 -0.95 -4.45 -8.45
CA SER A 11 -1.27 -5.62 -9.27
C SER A 11 -0.01 -6.16 -9.94
N VAL A 12 0.18 -7.49 -9.90
CA VAL A 12 1.38 -8.15 -10.42
C VAL A 12 1.01 -9.21 -11.45
N ASN A 13 1.86 -9.39 -12.46
CA ASN A 13 1.94 -10.59 -13.28
C ASN A 13 3.06 -11.48 -12.70
N PRO A 14 2.72 -12.58 -11.98
CA PRO A 14 3.73 -13.41 -11.31
C PRO A 14 4.68 -14.13 -12.26
N GLN A 15 4.23 -14.45 -13.48
CA GLN A 15 5.06 -15.15 -14.47
C GLN A 15 6.17 -14.23 -15.00
N ALA A 16 5.80 -12.99 -15.33
CA ALA A 16 6.75 -11.97 -15.79
C ALA A 16 7.54 -11.32 -14.64
N LYS A 17 7.10 -11.49 -13.39
CA LYS A 17 7.58 -10.75 -12.20
C LYS A 17 7.54 -9.23 -12.36
N VAL A 18 6.56 -8.75 -13.13
CA VAL A 18 6.31 -7.32 -13.35
C VAL A 18 5.00 -6.95 -12.66
N GLY A 19 5.00 -5.85 -11.93
CA GLY A 19 3.80 -5.32 -11.31
C GLY A 19 3.72 -3.82 -11.34
N PHE A 20 2.54 -3.31 -10.99
CA PHE A 20 2.25 -1.90 -10.92
C PHE A 20 1.67 -1.58 -9.55
N GLY A 21 2.32 -0.67 -8.84
CA GLY A 21 1.77 -0.02 -7.66
C GLY A 21 0.98 1.20 -8.07
N ALA A 22 -0.11 1.48 -7.36
CA ALA A 22 -0.86 2.72 -7.49
C ALA A 22 -1.15 3.28 -6.11
N PHE A 23 -1.16 4.61 -6.01
CA PHE A 23 -1.67 5.27 -4.82
C PHE A 23 -2.39 6.57 -5.15
N LEU A 24 -3.18 7.02 -4.19
CA LEU A 24 -3.87 8.31 -4.22
C LEU A 24 -3.83 8.93 -2.82
N GLU A 25 -3.32 10.16 -2.75
CA GLU A 25 -3.45 11.02 -1.57
C GLU A 25 -4.72 11.86 -1.67
N VAL A 26 -5.49 11.89 -0.58
CA VAL A 26 -6.71 12.68 -0.48
C VAL A 26 -6.63 13.57 0.74
N PHE A 27 -6.67 14.89 0.47
CA PHE A 27 -6.98 15.93 1.43
C PHE A 27 -8.49 16.20 1.32
N ASP A 28 -9.18 16.49 2.41
CA ASP A 28 -10.65 16.61 2.43
C ASP A 28 -11.18 17.59 1.34
N ASP A 29 -12.43 17.39 0.90
CA ASP A 29 -13.19 18.19 -0.11
C ASP A 29 -12.83 18.07 -1.60
N LEU A 30 -12.31 16.91 -2.07
CA LEU A 30 -12.09 16.67 -3.52
C LEU A 30 -13.19 15.84 -4.18
N SER A 31 -13.71 16.31 -5.31
CA SER A 31 -14.64 15.53 -6.15
C SER A 31 -13.96 14.29 -6.74
N ILE A 32 -14.73 13.21 -6.92
CA ILE A 32 -14.24 11.93 -7.47
C ILE A 32 -13.51 12.07 -8.81
N ASP A 33 -13.96 12.97 -9.68
CA ASP A 33 -13.32 13.15 -10.99
C ASP A 33 -11.97 13.87 -10.91
N ASN A 34 -11.78 14.74 -9.92
CA ASN A 34 -10.48 15.31 -9.63
C ASN A 34 -9.55 14.25 -9.00
N LEU A 35 -10.07 13.39 -8.13
CA LEU A 35 -9.30 12.30 -7.53
C LEU A 35 -8.70 11.35 -8.58
N LYS A 36 -9.46 10.98 -9.61
CA LYS A 36 -8.97 10.09 -10.69
C LYS A 36 -7.73 10.63 -11.40
N LYS A 37 -7.61 11.95 -11.55
CA LYS A 37 -6.47 12.59 -12.22
C LYS A 37 -5.19 12.57 -11.38
N ASN A 38 -5.34 12.42 -10.07
CA ASN A 38 -4.25 12.47 -9.10
C ASN A 38 -3.71 11.08 -8.71
N ILE A 39 -4.25 10.00 -9.29
CA ILE A 39 -3.74 8.65 -9.04
C ILE A 39 -2.34 8.53 -9.62
N LYS A 40 -1.35 8.28 -8.77
CA LYS A 40 0.02 7.99 -9.19
C LYS A 40 0.15 6.49 -9.43
N ILE A 41 0.84 6.12 -10.51
CA ILE A 41 1.08 4.71 -10.89
C ILE A 41 2.57 4.53 -11.18
N LYS A 42 3.16 3.43 -10.71
CA LYS A 42 4.55 3.09 -10.95
C LYS A 42 4.73 1.61 -11.26
N ARG A 43 5.57 1.30 -12.25
CA ARG A 43 6.00 -0.05 -12.59
C ARG A 43 7.11 -0.52 -11.64
N PHE A 44 7.08 -1.80 -11.30
CA PHE A 44 8.09 -2.51 -10.52
C PHE A 44 8.43 -3.82 -11.23
N ASP A 45 9.72 -4.04 -11.47
CA ASP A 45 10.26 -5.28 -12.03
C ASP A 45 10.86 -6.15 -10.91
N ASP A 46 11.06 -7.44 -11.20
CA ASP A 46 11.47 -8.48 -10.24
C ASP A 46 10.69 -8.39 -8.92
N THR A 47 9.36 -8.40 -9.03
CA THR A 47 8.46 -8.33 -7.88
C THR A 47 7.52 -9.52 -7.79
N SER A 48 6.85 -9.62 -6.64
CA SER A 48 5.81 -10.61 -6.33
C SER A 48 4.68 -9.89 -5.59
N SER A 49 3.50 -10.50 -5.44
CA SER A 49 2.35 -9.82 -4.82
C SER A 49 2.70 -9.20 -3.46
N THR A 50 3.24 -9.99 -2.53
CA THR A 50 3.58 -9.51 -1.19
C THR A 50 4.76 -8.52 -1.17
N LYS A 51 5.72 -8.66 -2.10
CA LYS A 51 6.84 -7.71 -2.23
C LYS A 51 6.32 -6.36 -2.74
N LEU A 52 5.47 -6.40 -3.77
CA LEU A 52 4.91 -5.23 -4.43
C LEU A 52 3.97 -4.44 -3.52
N GLU A 53 3.14 -5.12 -2.71
CA GLU A 53 2.29 -4.45 -1.72
C GLU A 53 3.12 -3.52 -0.82
N LEU A 54 4.24 -4.02 -0.27
CA LEU A 54 5.14 -3.22 0.57
C LEU A 54 5.88 -2.15 -0.22
N GLN A 55 6.39 -2.48 -1.41
CA GLN A 55 7.07 -1.52 -2.27
C GLN A 55 6.16 -0.35 -2.64
N SER A 56 4.89 -0.63 -2.92
CA SER A 56 3.90 0.38 -3.30
C SER A 56 3.59 1.32 -2.14
N LEU A 57 3.43 0.78 -0.91
CA LEU A 57 3.26 1.59 0.29
C LEU A 57 4.50 2.46 0.57
N LEU A 58 5.68 1.86 0.54
CA LEU A 58 6.93 2.57 0.81
C LEU A 58 7.15 3.69 -0.19
N TRP A 59 6.92 3.42 -1.47
CA TRP A 59 6.95 4.40 -2.54
C TRP A 59 5.94 5.52 -2.32
N ALA A 60 4.68 5.19 -2.02
CA ALA A 60 3.65 6.20 -1.74
C ALA A 60 4.08 7.13 -0.60
N LEU A 61 4.59 6.57 0.50
CA LEU A 61 5.09 7.35 1.62
C LEU A 61 6.35 8.17 1.30
N ASP A 62 7.11 7.85 0.24
CA ASP A 62 8.30 8.62 -0.19
C ASP A 62 7.89 9.82 -1.07
N GLU A 63 6.74 9.72 -1.71
CA GLU A 63 6.25 10.71 -2.69
C GLU A 63 5.37 11.80 -2.08
N ILE A 64 4.69 11.51 -0.97
CA ILE A 64 3.79 12.46 -0.33
C ILE A 64 4.57 13.41 0.56
N GLU A 65 4.15 14.68 0.58
CA GLU A 65 4.70 15.66 1.51
C GLU A 65 4.09 15.47 2.90
N ILE A 66 4.91 15.06 3.86
CA ILE A 66 4.48 14.82 5.25
C ILE A 66 5.03 15.94 6.13
N LEU A 67 4.16 16.92 6.43
CA LEU A 67 4.48 18.02 7.33
C LEU A 67 4.45 17.57 8.80
N ALA A 68 5.10 18.33 9.68
CA ALA A 68 4.93 18.18 11.12
C ALA A 68 3.44 18.23 11.51
N ASP A 69 3.04 17.43 12.50
CA ASP A 69 1.65 17.28 12.98
C ASP A 69 0.62 16.79 11.94
N THR A 70 1.08 15.95 10.99
CA THR A 70 0.22 15.25 10.03
C THR A 70 -0.10 13.83 10.47
N LYS A 71 -1.39 13.51 10.55
CA LYS A 71 -1.90 12.14 10.71
C LYS A 71 -2.11 11.51 9.33
N ILE A 72 -1.59 10.31 9.12
CA ILE A 72 -1.77 9.54 7.89
C ILE A 72 -2.68 8.36 8.19
N GLU A 73 -3.72 8.20 7.39
CA GLU A 73 -4.59 7.01 7.38
C GLU A 73 -4.37 6.26 6.08
N VAL A 74 -3.73 5.10 6.15
CA VAL A 74 -3.45 4.25 5.00
C VAL A 74 -4.58 3.25 4.83
N TYR A 75 -5.25 3.31 3.68
CA TYR A 75 -6.30 2.39 3.29
C TYR A 75 -5.78 1.38 2.28
N THR A 76 -5.84 0.10 2.64
CA THR A 76 -5.40 -1.02 1.82
C THR A 76 -6.19 -2.28 2.16
N ASP A 77 -6.34 -3.21 1.22
CA ASP A 77 -6.88 -4.55 1.50
C ASP A 77 -5.77 -5.57 1.85
N CYS A 78 -4.51 -5.17 1.76
CA CYS A 78 -3.34 -5.99 2.07
C CYS A 78 -3.31 -6.38 3.56
N GLN A 79 -3.61 -7.65 3.83
CA GLN A 79 -3.56 -8.21 5.18
C GLN A 79 -2.13 -8.18 5.76
N ASN A 80 -1.10 -8.29 4.93
CA ASN A 80 0.28 -8.27 5.39
C ASN A 80 0.64 -6.90 5.98
N ILE A 81 0.35 -5.80 5.27
CA ILE A 81 0.59 -4.43 5.73
C ILE A 81 -0.14 -4.18 7.05
N VAL A 82 -1.44 -4.48 7.11
CA VAL A 82 -2.27 -4.25 8.32
C VAL A 82 -1.75 -5.06 9.51
N GLY A 83 -1.30 -6.29 9.29
CA GLY A 83 -0.82 -7.17 10.35
C GLY A 83 0.66 -6.99 10.73
N LEU A 84 1.43 -6.19 10.00
CA LEU A 84 2.89 -6.11 10.20
C LEU A 84 3.28 -5.44 11.52
N GLN A 85 2.55 -4.41 11.96
CA GLN A 85 2.80 -3.75 13.24
C GLN A 85 2.75 -4.75 14.40
N ASN A 86 1.72 -5.60 14.45
CA ASN A 86 1.56 -6.64 15.47
C ASN A 86 2.67 -7.71 15.45
N ARG A 87 3.41 -7.81 14.34
CA ARG A 87 4.51 -8.77 14.16
C ARG A 87 5.88 -8.14 14.37
N LYS A 88 5.99 -6.83 14.60
CA LYS A 88 7.26 -6.09 14.71
C LYS A 88 8.20 -6.75 15.71
N GLU A 89 7.76 -6.87 16.96
CA GLU A 89 8.57 -7.40 18.06
C GLU A 89 9.07 -8.81 17.76
N LYS A 90 8.18 -9.70 17.32
CA LYS A 90 8.53 -11.09 16.97
C LYS A 90 9.50 -11.17 15.79
N LEU A 91 9.35 -10.32 14.78
CA LEU A 91 10.24 -10.30 13.62
C LEU A 91 11.63 -9.79 14.02
N GLN A 92 11.70 -8.73 14.82
CA GLN A 92 12.96 -8.15 15.27
C GLN A 92 13.69 -9.06 16.27
N SER A 93 13.00 -9.65 17.24
CA SER A 93 13.61 -10.52 18.26
C SER A 93 14.21 -11.81 17.68
N ASN A 94 13.65 -12.31 16.59
CA ASN A 94 14.15 -13.50 15.91
C ASN A 94 15.09 -13.19 14.73
N ASP A 95 15.61 -11.95 14.62
CA ASP A 95 16.49 -11.52 13.52
C ASP A 95 15.90 -11.84 12.13
N TYR A 96 14.58 -11.69 12.00
CA TYR A 96 13.80 -12.01 10.81
C TYR A 96 13.97 -13.45 10.31
N LYS A 97 14.22 -14.41 11.19
CA LYS A 97 14.31 -15.85 10.87
C LYS A 97 13.02 -16.59 11.21
N SER A 98 12.73 -17.63 10.44
CA SER A 98 11.66 -18.59 10.72
C SER A 98 12.03 -19.50 11.90
N SER A 99 11.08 -20.29 12.39
CA SER A 99 11.35 -21.34 13.38
C SER A 99 12.36 -22.40 12.90
N THR A 100 12.56 -22.50 11.58
CA THR A 100 13.56 -23.39 10.94
C THR A 100 14.90 -22.69 10.68
N GLY A 101 15.09 -21.46 11.17
CA GLY A 101 16.34 -20.70 11.05
C GLY A 101 16.55 -20.01 9.70
N LYS A 102 15.60 -20.14 8.76
CA LYS A 102 15.69 -19.50 7.43
C LYS A 102 15.28 -18.03 7.51
N THR A 103 16.01 -17.15 6.83
CA THR A 103 15.61 -15.74 6.69
C THR A 103 14.25 -15.63 6.00
N ILE A 104 13.35 -14.83 6.57
CA ILE A 104 12.02 -14.61 6.03
C ILE A 104 12.12 -13.78 4.74
N ASN A 105 11.31 -14.14 3.74
CA ASN A 105 11.22 -13.38 2.50
C ASN A 105 10.84 -11.90 2.78
N ASN A 106 11.43 -11.00 2.00
CA ASN A 106 11.21 -9.54 2.09
C ASN A 106 11.65 -8.90 3.41
N TYR A 107 12.51 -9.54 4.21
CA TYR A 107 12.93 -9.01 5.51
C TYR A 107 13.55 -7.59 5.43
N GLU A 108 14.31 -7.28 4.37
CA GLU A 108 14.84 -5.93 4.16
C GLU A 108 13.74 -4.88 3.97
N LEU A 109 12.65 -5.23 3.27
CA LEU A 109 11.48 -4.36 3.15
C LEU A 109 10.76 -4.21 4.49
N TYR A 110 10.71 -5.25 5.33
CA TYR A 110 10.16 -5.12 6.69
C TYR A 110 11.00 -4.19 7.55
N LYS A 111 12.34 -4.29 7.50
CA LYS A 111 13.23 -3.36 8.20
C LYS A 111 12.99 -1.91 7.76
N LEU A 112 12.90 -1.69 6.44
CA LEU A 112 12.64 -0.36 5.88
C LEU A 112 11.25 0.16 6.29
N PHE A 113 10.23 -0.68 6.23
CA PHE A 113 8.88 -0.38 6.68
C PHE A 113 8.86 0.09 8.14
N PHE A 114 9.42 -0.71 9.07
CA PHE A 114 9.41 -0.35 10.49
C PHE A 114 10.18 0.95 10.77
N LYS A 115 11.36 1.11 10.16
CA LYS A 115 12.17 2.35 10.28
C LYS A 115 11.40 3.58 9.79
N LYS A 116 10.57 3.43 8.76
CA LYS A 116 9.81 4.52 8.17
C LYS A 116 8.61 4.90 9.04
N ILE A 117 7.78 3.92 9.41
CA ILE A 117 6.55 4.20 10.16
C ILE A 117 6.79 4.70 11.57
N GLU A 118 7.93 4.36 12.19
CA GLU A 118 8.29 4.80 13.54
C GLU A 118 8.44 6.33 13.67
N LYS A 119 8.67 7.02 12.54
CA LYS A 119 8.80 8.48 12.47
C LYS A 119 7.50 9.18 12.12
N LEU A 120 6.42 8.44 11.88
CA LEU A 120 5.18 8.94 11.31
C LEU A 120 4.01 8.68 12.27
N ASN A 121 3.09 9.64 12.36
CA ASN A 121 1.79 9.40 12.97
C ASN A 121 0.88 8.73 11.94
N ILE A 122 0.89 7.40 11.88
CA ILE A 122 0.28 6.61 10.80
C ILE A 122 -0.59 5.46 11.32
N ASP A 123 -1.79 5.33 10.77
CA ASP A 123 -2.69 4.19 11.01
C ASP A 123 -2.92 3.39 9.72
N PHE A 124 -3.03 2.07 9.85
CA PHE A 124 -3.37 1.17 8.76
C PHE A 124 -4.81 0.69 8.91
N ILE A 125 -5.65 1.03 7.95
CA ILE A 125 -7.07 0.69 7.93
C ILE A 125 -7.33 -0.31 6.81
N LYS A 126 -7.85 -1.48 7.19
CA LYS A 126 -8.18 -2.53 6.24
C LYS A 126 -9.49 -2.21 5.50
N ILE A 127 -9.41 -2.10 4.17
CA ILE A 127 -10.59 -2.10 3.30
C ILE A 127 -10.97 -3.55 2.99
N LYS A 128 -12.26 -3.88 3.05
CA LYS A 128 -12.73 -5.19 2.58
C LYS A 128 -12.77 -5.17 1.06
N GLY A 129 -11.89 -5.95 0.43
CA GLY A 129 -11.93 -6.15 -1.02
C GLY A 129 -13.32 -6.61 -1.49
N HIS A 130 -13.72 -6.14 -2.67
CA HIS A 130 -14.85 -6.67 -3.44
C HIS A 130 -16.22 -6.68 -2.74
N LYS A 131 -16.57 -5.64 -1.96
CA LYS A 131 -17.96 -5.44 -1.50
C LYS A 131 -18.94 -5.25 -2.67
N LYS A 132 -20.19 -5.70 -2.51
CA LYS A 132 -21.31 -5.40 -3.42
C LYS A 132 -21.48 -3.87 -3.52
N ASN A 133 -21.79 -3.35 -4.72
CA ASN A 133 -21.90 -1.90 -4.95
C ASN A 133 -22.89 -1.20 -4.01
N SER A 134 -24.00 -1.86 -3.63
CA SER A 134 -24.98 -1.32 -2.70
C SER A 134 -24.48 -1.15 -1.26
N LEU A 135 -23.33 -1.73 -0.92
CA LEU A 135 -22.71 -1.71 0.41
C LEU A 135 -21.39 -0.92 0.41
N LYS A 136 -21.04 -0.28 -0.71
CA LYS A 136 -19.81 0.51 -0.82
C LYS A 136 -20.03 1.87 -0.20
N ASP A 137 -19.14 2.24 0.69
CA ASP A 137 -19.01 3.62 1.16
C ASP A 137 -18.08 4.42 0.24
N GLU A 138 -17.85 5.67 0.60
CA GLU A 138 -16.96 6.57 -0.12
C GLU A 138 -15.51 6.06 -0.16
N LEU A 139 -15.02 5.48 0.95
CA LEU A 139 -13.66 4.93 1.05
C LEU A 139 -13.50 3.72 0.12
N ASP A 140 -14.49 2.83 0.08
CA ASP A 140 -14.53 1.71 -0.88
C ASP A 140 -14.51 2.24 -2.32
N THR A 141 -15.23 3.34 -2.59
CA THR A 141 -15.28 3.94 -3.93
C THR A 141 -13.93 4.50 -4.35
N ILE A 142 -13.26 5.24 -3.47
CA ILE A 142 -11.92 5.80 -3.73
C ILE A 142 -10.89 4.68 -3.87
N PHE A 143 -10.90 3.68 -2.96
CA PHE A 143 -10.01 2.53 -3.05
C PHE A 143 -10.16 1.78 -4.38
N ASN A 144 -11.40 1.57 -4.85
CA ASN A 144 -11.66 0.94 -6.14
C ASN A 144 -11.07 1.72 -7.33
N LEU A 145 -10.83 3.04 -7.21
CA LEU A 145 -10.15 3.80 -8.26
C LEU A 145 -8.67 3.39 -8.34
N VAL A 146 -8.01 3.28 -7.19
CA VAL A 146 -6.60 2.88 -7.08
C VAL A 146 -6.39 1.43 -7.53
N ASP A 147 -7.23 0.51 -7.08
CA ASP A 147 -7.23 -0.90 -7.51
C ASP A 147 -7.43 -1.03 -9.03
N LYS A 148 -8.41 -0.33 -9.59
CA LYS A 148 -8.61 -0.34 -11.05
C LYS A 148 -7.42 0.25 -11.79
N ALA A 149 -6.76 1.27 -11.23
CA ALA A 149 -5.61 1.91 -11.85
C ALA A 149 -4.41 0.95 -11.96
N SER A 150 -4.05 0.28 -10.87
CA SER A 150 -2.95 -0.71 -10.85
C SER A 150 -3.22 -1.86 -11.84
N ARG A 151 -4.44 -2.43 -11.83
CA ARG A 151 -4.83 -3.52 -12.75
C ARG A 151 -4.88 -3.09 -14.21
N ARG A 152 -5.36 -1.88 -14.50
CA ARG A 152 -5.39 -1.34 -15.88
C ARG A 152 -3.98 -1.12 -16.41
N ALA A 153 -3.08 -0.58 -15.60
CA ALA A 153 -1.68 -0.38 -15.97
C ALA A 153 -0.99 -1.72 -16.27
N LEU A 154 -1.18 -2.72 -15.41
CA LEU A 154 -0.66 -4.06 -15.64
C LEU A 154 -1.19 -4.65 -16.96
N ARG A 155 -2.50 -4.60 -17.20
CA ARG A 155 -3.08 -5.14 -18.45
C ARG A 155 -2.52 -4.45 -19.68
N LYS A 156 -2.44 -3.12 -19.69
CA LYS A 156 -1.90 -2.35 -20.82
C LYS A 156 -0.43 -2.68 -21.13
N ASN A 157 0.35 -3.15 -20.16
CA ASN A 157 1.74 -3.55 -20.37
C ASN A 157 1.89 -4.88 -21.14
N PHE A 158 0.84 -5.70 -21.21
CA PHE A 158 0.86 -7.02 -21.85
C PHE A 158 -0.17 -7.16 -22.98
N ILE A 159 -0.73 -6.04 -23.45
CA ILE A 159 -1.61 -5.97 -24.63
C ILE A 159 -0.80 -5.41 -25.79
#